data_AF-A0A378ATX7-F1
#
_entry.id   AF-A0A378ATX7-F1
#
_cell.length_a   1.000
_cell.length_b   1.000
_cell.length_c   1.000
_cell.angle_alpha   90.00
_cell.angle_beta   90.00
_cell.angle_gamma   90.00
#
_symmetry.space_group_name_H-M   'P 1'
#
loop_
_entity.id
_entity.type
_entity.pdbx_description
1 polymer ?
#
loop_
_entity_poly.entity_id
_entity_poly.type
_entity_poly.pdbx_seq_one_letter_code
_entity_poly.pdbx_strand_id
1 'polypeptide(L)'
;MKSASIWSGCHPPTKGASGGYSVGYDTYDLFDLGEFDQKGSVATKYGDKAQLLAAINALKEHNIAVLLDVVVNHKMGADEKESLRVQRVDEQDRTQIDEEIIECEAWTRYTFPVRAGQYSQFVWDYKCF
;
A
#
# COMPACT_ATOMS: atom_id res chain seq x y z
N MET A 1 25.22 -2.15 -29.37
CA MET A 1 24.17 -2.25 -28.33
C MET A 1 24.67 -1.51 -27.10
N LYS A 2 23.97 -0.49 -26.60
CA LYS A 2 24.23 0.04 -25.25
C LYS A 2 23.55 -0.92 -24.27
N SER A 3 24.29 -1.49 -23.31
CA SER A 3 23.65 -2.27 -22.24
C SER A 3 22.82 -1.32 -21.39
N ALA A 4 21.52 -1.55 -21.29
CA ALA A 4 20.68 -0.85 -20.32
C ALA A 4 20.80 -1.58 -18.97
N SER A 5 21.27 -0.87 -17.95
CA SER A 5 21.28 -1.38 -16.57
C SER A 5 19.93 -1.07 -15.93
N ILE A 6 19.39 -2.01 -15.17
CA ILE A 6 18.14 -1.85 -14.42
C ILE A 6 18.46 -1.99 -12.94
N TRP A 7 17.95 -1.09 -12.12
CA TRP A 7 17.90 -1.24 -10.69
C TRP A 7 16.49 -1.67 -10.27
N SER A 8 16.40 -2.83 -9.63
CA SER A 8 15.14 -3.46 -9.17
C SER A 8 15.14 -3.79 -7.67
N GLY A 9 16.10 -3.27 -6.91
CA GLY A 9 16.18 -3.47 -5.45
C GLY A 9 15.22 -2.58 -4.65
N CYS A 10 14.28 -1.90 -5.31
CA CYS A 10 13.32 -1.03 -4.65
C CYS A 10 12.24 -1.88 -3.99
N HIS A 11 12.13 -1.77 -2.67
CA HIS A 11 10.95 -2.21 -1.95
C HIS A 11 9.80 -1.23 -2.22
N PRO A 12 8.53 -1.59 -1.95
CA PRO A 12 7.41 -0.69 -2.18
C PRO A 12 7.65 0.67 -1.48
N PRO A 13 7.63 1.79 -2.22
CA PRO A 13 7.96 3.11 -1.68
C PRO A 13 6.76 3.80 -1.00
N THR A 14 5.63 3.10 -0.89
CA THR A 14 4.37 3.63 -0.38
C THR A 14 4.27 3.46 1.13
N LYS A 15 3.42 4.26 1.78
CA LYS A 15 3.19 4.17 3.22
C LYS A 15 2.54 2.82 3.56
N GLY A 16 3.21 2.04 4.41
CA GLY A 16 2.67 0.81 4.99
C GLY A 16 1.95 1.05 6.32
N ALA A 17 1.17 0.05 6.75
CA ALA A 17 0.40 0.06 7.98
C ALA A 17 1.28 0.27 9.22
N SER A 18 2.50 -0.27 9.20
CA SER A 18 3.51 -0.11 10.26
C SER A 18 4.33 1.18 10.16
N GLY A 19 3.92 2.14 9.32
CA GLY A 19 4.58 3.44 9.16
C GLY A 19 6.05 3.30 8.74
N GLY A 20 6.94 4.05 9.41
CA GLY A 20 8.39 4.05 9.14
C GLY A 20 9.11 2.72 9.40
N TYR A 21 8.45 1.73 10.00
CA TYR A 21 9.01 0.39 10.22
C TYR A 21 8.59 -0.63 9.15
N SER A 22 7.62 -0.27 8.31
CA SER A 22 7.11 -1.12 7.23
C SER A 22 8.20 -1.44 6.20
N VAL A 23 8.24 -2.69 5.74
CA VAL A 23 9.05 -3.10 4.57
C VAL A 23 8.35 -2.87 3.23
N GLY A 24 7.11 -2.37 3.24
CA GLY A 24 6.32 -1.98 2.07
C GLY A 24 5.16 -2.93 1.71
N TYR A 25 5.19 -4.19 2.15
CA TYR A 25 4.18 -5.18 1.76
C TYR A 25 2.86 -5.07 2.54
N ASP A 26 2.84 -4.48 3.74
CA ASP A 26 1.64 -4.10 4.48
C ASP A 26 1.04 -2.77 3.96
N THR A 27 0.83 -2.66 2.65
CA THR A 27 0.47 -1.40 1.98
C THR A 27 -0.80 -0.77 2.58
N TYR A 28 -0.67 0.47 3.03
CA TYR A 28 -1.77 1.28 3.56
C TYR A 28 -2.23 2.32 2.52
N ASP A 29 -1.37 3.23 2.09
CA ASP A 29 -1.72 4.32 1.16
C ASP A 29 -0.78 4.37 -0.05
N LEU A 30 -1.30 4.02 -1.22
CA LEU A 30 -0.55 3.93 -2.47
C LEU A 30 -0.07 5.30 -2.98
N PHE A 31 -0.68 6.39 -2.53
CA PHE A 31 -0.35 7.75 -2.99
C PHE A 31 0.60 8.48 -2.03
N ASP A 32 0.85 7.91 -0.85
CA ASP A 32 1.79 8.46 0.12
C ASP A 32 3.16 7.80 -0.05
N LEU A 33 4.05 8.46 -0.80
CA LEU A 33 5.43 8.01 -1.04
C LEU A 33 6.40 8.48 0.07
N GLY A 34 5.91 8.62 1.29
CA GLY A 34 6.64 9.23 2.40
C GLY A 34 6.54 10.76 2.40
N GLU A 35 5.36 11.29 2.13
CA GLU A 35 5.07 12.74 2.02
C GLU A 35 4.16 13.24 3.15
N PHE A 36 3.28 12.38 3.66
CA PHE A 36 2.28 12.75 4.68
C PHE A 36 2.58 12.10 6.02
N ASP A 37 2.29 12.79 7.12
CA ASP A 37 2.43 12.23 8.48
C ASP A 37 1.30 11.24 8.78
N GLN A 38 1.43 10.03 8.24
CA GLN A 38 0.46 8.95 8.33
C GLN A 38 1.10 7.73 8.99
N LYS A 39 0.33 7.04 9.84
CA LYS A 39 0.78 5.86 10.59
C LYS A 39 2.05 6.14 11.45
N GLY A 40 2.14 7.36 11.99
CA GLY A 40 3.20 7.76 12.93
C GLY A 40 4.53 8.15 12.29
N SER A 41 4.57 8.36 10.97
CA SER A 41 5.75 8.91 10.30
C SER A 41 5.39 9.65 9.01
N VAL A 42 6.20 10.67 8.67
CA VAL A 42 6.22 11.25 7.32
C VAL A 42 6.92 10.28 6.37
N ALA A 43 8.21 10.03 6.59
CA ALA A 43 9.01 9.13 5.78
C ALA A 43 8.52 7.68 5.84
N THR A 44 8.75 6.93 4.76
CA THR A 44 8.74 5.46 4.81
C THR A 44 10.01 4.95 5.49
N LYS A 45 10.14 3.63 5.63
CA LYS A 45 11.40 3.02 6.09
C LYS A 45 12.62 3.42 5.26
N TYR A 46 12.41 3.73 3.98
CA TYR A 46 13.49 3.98 3.02
C TYR A 46 13.78 5.47 2.79
N GLY A 47 13.00 6.35 3.41
CA GLY A 47 13.12 7.80 3.25
C GLY A 47 11.81 8.49 2.87
N ASP A 48 11.91 9.78 2.63
CA ASP A 48 10.82 10.61 2.14
C ASP A 48 10.74 10.66 0.60
N LYS A 49 9.65 11.23 0.09
CA LYS A 49 9.41 11.37 -1.35
C LYS A 49 10.52 12.14 -2.08
N ALA A 50 11.11 13.17 -1.44
CA ALA A 50 12.14 13.98 -2.07
C ALA A 50 13.44 13.17 -2.23
N GLN A 51 13.81 12.38 -1.22
CA GLN A 51 14.94 11.46 -1.26
C GLN A 51 14.75 10.36 -2.33
N LEU A 52 13.54 9.81 -2.44
CA LEU A 52 13.20 8.85 -3.51
C LEU A 52 13.40 9.46 -4.90
N LEU A 53 12.88 10.68 -5.14
CA LEU A 53 13.03 11.36 -6.43
C LEU A 53 14.49 11.70 -6.73
N ALA A 54 15.27 12.13 -5.73
CA ALA A 54 16.69 12.38 -5.88
C ALA A 54 17.46 11.11 -6.28
N ALA A 55 17.18 9.97 -5.63
CA ALA A 55 17.78 8.68 -5.98
C ALA A 55 17.42 8.23 -7.40
N ILE A 56 16.15 8.36 -7.79
CA ILE A 56 15.69 8.06 -9.15
C ILE A 56 16.41 8.93 -10.19
N ASN A 57 16.57 10.23 -9.92
CA ASN A 57 17.25 11.13 -10.83
C ASN A 57 18.73 10.79 -10.99
N ALA A 58 19.43 10.50 -9.89
CA ALA A 58 20.83 10.06 -9.94
C ALA A 58 21.00 8.77 -10.77
N LEU A 59 20.12 7.79 -10.61
CA LEU A 59 20.14 6.56 -11.43
C LEU A 59 19.90 6.86 -12.92
N LYS A 60 18.95 7.76 -13.23
CA LYS A 60 18.64 8.17 -14.61
C LYS A 60 19.80 8.90 -15.28
N GLU A 61 20.55 9.75 -14.55
CA GLU A 61 21.76 10.40 -15.07
C GLU A 61 22.82 9.39 -15.54
N HIS A 62 22.84 8.21 -14.92
CA HIS A 62 23.70 7.09 -15.30
C HIS A 62 23.05 6.12 -16.30
N ASN A 63 21.91 6.48 -16.92
CA ASN A 63 21.14 5.64 -17.83
C ASN A 63 20.70 4.30 -17.20
N ILE A 64 20.48 4.29 -15.89
CA ILE A 64 19.95 3.14 -15.15
C ILE A 64 18.43 3.31 -15.06
N ALA A 65 17.69 2.33 -15.58
CA ALA A 65 16.24 2.30 -15.43
C ALA A 65 15.86 1.87 -14.01
N VAL A 66 14.79 2.45 -13.48
CA VAL A 66 14.26 2.15 -12.15
C VAL A 66 12.94 1.42 -12.28
N LEU A 67 12.81 0.28 -11.61
CA LEU A 67 11.54 -0.41 -11.41
C LEU A 67 11.14 -0.29 -9.94
N LEU A 68 9.92 0.18 -9.70
CA LEU A 68 9.34 0.29 -8.35
C LEU A 68 8.39 -0.88 -8.13
N ASP A 69 8.48 -1.50 -6.96
CA ASP A 69 7.53 -2.52 -6.53
C ASP A 69 6.18 -1.84 -6.17
N VAL A 70 5.08 -2.50 -6.52
CA VAL A 70 3.71 -2.01 -6.28
C VAL A 70 2.85 -3.18 -5.81
N VAL A 71 2.35 -3.06 -4.58
CA VAL A 71 1.53 -4.09 -3.94
C VAL A 71 0.06 -3.70 -4.05
N VAL A 72 -0.68 -4.41 -4.89
CA VAL A 72 -2.12 -4.13 -5.16
C VAL A 72 -3.05 -5.28 -4.79
N ASN A 73 -2.51 -6.38 -4.28
CA ASN A 73 -3.30 -7.56 -3.91
C ASN A 73 -4.16 -7.32 -2.66
N HIS A 74 -3.64 -6.57 -1.69
CA HIS A 74 -4.28 -6.38 -0.39
C HIS A 74 -3.95 -4.99 0.16
N LYS A 75 -4.70 -4.58 1.18
CA LYS A 75 -4.45 -3.38 1.97
C LYS A 75 -4.46 -3.74 3.46
N MET A 76 -3.63 -3.07 4.24
CA MET A 76 -3.54 -3.28 5.68
C MET A 76 -3.61 -1.96 6.44
N GLY A 77 -4.08 -2.03 7.69
CA GLY A 77 -4.15 -0.88 8.59
C GLY A 77 -5.24 0.12 8.23
N ALA A 78 -6.44 -0.35 7.89
CA ALA A 78 -7.60 0.51 7.67
C ALA A 78 -7.83 1.50 8.82
N ASP A 79 -8.50 2.60 8.52
CA ASP A 79 -8.73 3.68 9.49
C ASP A 79 -9.95 3.39 10.36
N GLU A 80 -10.93 2.69 9.80
CA GLU A 80 -12.20 2.38 10.43
C GLU A 80 -12.61 0.92 10.17
N LYS A 81 -13.43 0.38 11.07
CA LYS A 81 -14.11 -0.90 10.86
C LYS A 81 -15.49 -0.67 10.24
N GLU A 82 -15.96 -1.63 9.47
CA GLU A 82 -17.33 -1.70 8.97
C GLU A 82 -18.00 -2.99 9.44
N SER A 83 -19.28 -2.92 9.83
CA SER A 83 -20.08 -4.10 10.16
C SER A 83 -20.55 -4.79 8.88
N LEU A 84 -20.22 -6.06 8.73
CA LEU A 84 -20.43 -6.84 7.52
C LEU A 84 -21.10 -8.18 7.82
N ARG A 85 -21.77 -8.72 6.80
CA ARG A 85 -22.25 -10.09 6.79
C ARG A 85 -21.36 -10.89 5.85
N VAL A 86 -20.71 -11.93 6.36
CA VAL A 86 -19.75 -12.75 5.62
C VAL A 86 -20.08 -14.23 5.76
N GLN A 87 -19.56 -15.04 4.84
CA GLN A 87 -19.60 -16.50 4.93
C GLN A 87 -18.17 -17.00 5.02
N ARG A 88 -17.94 -18.05 5.80
CA ARG A 88 -16.63 -18.70 5.85
C ARG A 88 -16.40 -19.50 4.57
N VAL A 89 -15.13 -19.64 4.19
CA VAL A 89 -14.72 -20.51 3.08
C VAL A 89 -13.67 -21.50 3.57
N ASP A 90 -13.58 -22.66 2.92
CA ASP A 90 -12.54 -23.63 3.22
C ASP A 90 -11.15 -23.07 2.88
N GLU A 91 -10.16 -23.35 3.73
CA GLU A 91 -8.81 -22.79 3.58
C GLU A 91 -8.01 -23.47 2.45
N GLN A 92 -8.33 -24.73 2.11
CA GLN A 92 -7.71 -25.52 1.06
C GLN A 92 -8.44 -25.37 -0.28
N ASP A 93 -9.74 -25.06 -0.26
CA ASP A 93 -10.58 -24.78 -1.42
C ASP A 93 -11.59 -23.66 -1.17
N ARG A 94 -11.16 -22.42 -1.47
CA ARG A 94 -11.98 -21.21 -1.26
C ARG A 94 -13.23 -21.11 -2.13
N THR A 95 -13.49 -22.09 -3.01
CA THR A 95 -14.76 -22.18 -3.75
C THR A 95 -15.86 -22.84 -2.95
N GLN A 96 -15.52 -23.52 -1.85
CA GLN A 96 -16.47 -24.11 -0.92
C GLN A 96 -16.84 -23.08 0.15
N ILE A 97 -18.09 -22.61 0.10
CA ILE A 97 -18.63 -21.54 0.92
C ILE A 97 -19.62 -22.14 1.93
N ASP A 98 -19.43 -21.83 3.21
CA ASP A 98 -20.34 -22.24 4.28
C ASP A 98 -21.71 -21.55 4.13
N GLU A 99 -22.81 -22.26 4.38
CA GLU A 99 -24.16 -21.70 4.33
C GLU A 99 -24.42 -20.69 5.46
N GLU A 100 -23.68 -20.78 6.57
CA GLU A 100 -23.81 -19.86 7.70
C GLU A 100 -23.33 -18.45 7.34
N ILE A 101 -24.24 -17.48 7.42
CA ILE A 101 -23.91 -16.06 7.35
C ILE A 101 -23.66 -15.53 8.75
N ILE A 102 -22.45 -15.03 9.00
CA ILE A 102 -22.05 -14.44 10.26
C ILE A 102 -21.95 -12.92 10.15
N GLU A 103 -22.33 -12.22 11.21
CA GLU A 103 -22.03 -10.80 11.36
C GLU A 103 -20.64 -10.62 11.98
N CYS A 104 -19.84 -9.72 11.41
CA CYS A 104 -18.53 -9.38 11.93
C CYS A 104 -18.21 -7.89 11.72
N GLU A 105 -17.16 -7.41 12.37
CA GLU A 105 -16.55 -6.14 12.02
C GLU A 105 -15.24 -6.39 11.28
N ALA A 106 -15.03 -5.73 10.15
CA ALA A 106 -13.81 -5.86 9.36
C ALA A 106 -13.13 -4.50 9.13
N TRP A 107 -11.80 -4.51 9.07
CA TRP A 107 -10.98 -3.34 8.76
C TRP A 107 -10.92 -3.09 7.25
N THR A 108 -11.99 -2.51 6.70
CA THR A 108 -12.16 -2.30 5.25
C THR A 108 -12.20 -0.84 4.83
N ARG A 109 -12.30 0.09 5.77
CA ARG A 109 -12.52 1.50 5.46
C ARG A 109 -11.25 2.34 5.56
N TYR A 110 -10.79 2.86 4.42
CA TYR A 110 -9.57 3.65 4.29
C TYR A 110 -9.91 5.05 3.79
N THR A 111 -9.80 6.04 4.67
CA THR A 111 -10.20 7.43 4.42
C THR A 111 -9.01 8.35 4.17
N PHE A 112 -7.79 7.93 4.57
CA PHE A 112 -6.54 8.69 4.37
C PHE A 112 -6.65 10.15 4.85
N PRO A 113 -7.03 10.37 6.12
CA PRO A 113 -7.48 11.69 6.58
C PRO A 113 -6.40 12.76 6.45
N VAL A 114 -5.13 12.41 6.64
CA VAL A 114 -4.00 13.35 6.56
C VAL A 114 -3.66 13.72 5.12
N ARG A 115 -3.78 12.77 4.17
CA ARG A 115 -3.63 13.07 2.75
C ARG A 115 -4.78 13.93 2.21
N ALA A 116 -5.94 13.90 2.86
CA ALA A 116 -7.06 14.81 2.62
C ALA A 116 -7.47 14.94 1.14
N GLY A 117 -7.45 13.83 0.40
CA GLY A 117 -7.83 13.80 -1.02
C GLY A 117 -6.75 14.30 -1.99
N GLN A 118 -5.56 14.67 -1.52
CA GLN A 118 -4.44 15.00 -2.40
C GLN A 118 -4.07 13.78 -3.26
N TYR A 119 -3.89 14.03 -4.56
CA TYR A 119 -3.68 13.05 -5.65
C TYR A 119 -4.88 12.14 -5.96
N SER A 120 -5.65 11.71 -4.96
CA SER A 120 -6.84 10.87 -5.14
C SER A 120 -7.85 11.08 -4.01
N GLN A 121 -9.11 11.32 -4.37
CA GLN A 121 -10.23 11.44 -3.41
C GLN A 121 -10.91 10.09 -3.13
N PHE A 122 -10.41 8.99 -3.70
CA PHE A 122 -11.03 7.68 -3.56
C PHE A 122 -10.88 7.15 -2.12
N VAL A 123 -12.02 6.79 -1.52
CA VAL A 123 -12.12 6.14 -0.21
C VAL A 123 -12.43 4.67 -0.46
N TRP A 124 -11.68 3.78 0.20
CA TRP A 124 -11.96 2.34 0.13
C TRP A 124 -13.00 1.99 1.19
N ASP A 125 -13.96 1.17 0.80
CA ASP A 125 -14.92 0.51 1.69
C ASP A 125 -14.96 -0.99 1.38
N TYR A 126 -15.77 -1.74 2.13
CA TYR A 126 -15.89 -3.18 1.97
C TYR A 126 -16.28 -3.65 0.55
N LYS A 127 -16.87 -2.79 -0.30
CA LYS A 127 -17.24 -3.16 -1.68
C LYS A 127 -16.05 -3.24 -2.61
N CYS A 128 -14.88 -2.81 -2.15
CA CYS A 128 -13.62 -2.85 -2.88
C CYS A 128 -12.82 -4.15 -2.65
N PHE A 129 -13.37 -5.11 -1.88
CA PHE A 129 -12.70 -6.34 -1.45
C PHE A 129 -13.52 -7.59 -1.73
#